data_AF-A0A4X2M0R0-F1
#
_entry.id   AF-A0A4X2M0R0-F1
#
_cell.length_a   1.000
_cell.length_b   1.000
_cell.length_c   1.000
_cell.angle_alpha   90.00
_cell.angle_beta   90.00
_cell.angle_gamma   90.00
#
_symmetry.space_group_name_H-M   'P 1'
#
loop_
_entity.id
_entity.type
_entity.pdbx_description
1 polymer ?
#
loop_
_entity_poly.entity_id
_entity_poly.type
_entity_poly.pdbx_seq_one_letter_code
_entity_poly.pdbx_strand_id
1 'polypeptide(L)'
;MAEARAGTCPGLGPRGSTAMDRGRRMLGVWGMEQKHQEALKKNRVVLAKQLLLSELLEHLLEKDIITLEMRELIQAKVGSFSQNVEFLNLLPKRGPHAFGAFCETLYPR
;
A
#
# COMPACT_ATOMS: atom_id res chain seq x y z
N MET A 1 -20.53 -58.77 -34.72
CA MET A 1 -19.86 -57.49 -34.44
C MET A 1 -20.79 -56.69 -33.53
N ALA A 2 -20.32 -56.34 -32.34
CA ALA A 2 -21.15 -55.73 -31.28
C ALA A 2 -21.04 -54.20 -31.32
N GLU A 3 -22.18 -53.52 -31.33
CA GLU A 3 -22.30 -52.07 -31.12
C GLU A 3 -22.57 -51.76 -29.65
N ALA A 4 -21.83 -50.81 -29.09
CA ALA A 4 -22.25 -50.04 -27.92
C ALA A 4 -21.57 -48.66 -27.98
N ARG A 5 -22.35 -47.64 -28.36
CA ARG A 5 -22.00 -46.22 -28.26
C ARG A 5 -22.72 -45.63 -27.05
N ALA A 6 -21.97 -45.15 -26.08
CA ALA A 6 -22.40 -44.22 -25.03
C ALA A 6 -21.13 -43.49 -24.52
N GLY A 7 -21.12 -42.20 -24.21
CA GLY A 7 -22.20 -41.25 -24.10
C GLY A 7 -21.73 -39.82 -24.41
N THR A 8 -22.71 -38.97 -24.67
CA THR A 8 -22.58 -37.52 -24.70
C THR A 8 -23.11 -37.00 -23.37
N CYS A 9 -22.33 -36.21 -22.65
CA CYS A 9 -22.80 -35.43 -21.51
C CYS A 9 -22.64 -33.94 -21.86
N PRO A 10 -23.74 -33.19 -22.04
CA PRO A 10 -23.72 -31.74 -22.05
C PRO A 10 -24.19 -31.19 -20.69
N GLY A 11 -23.66 -30.02 -20.31
CA GLY A 11 -24.47 -29.05 -19.57
C GLY A 11 -23.78 -28.33 -18.40
N LEU A 12 -23.84 -27.00 -18.49
CA LEU A 12 -24.06 -26.03 -17.40
C LEU A 12 -22.85 -25.79 -16.47
N GLY A 13 -22.32 -24.59 -16.24
CA GLY A 13 -22.76 -23.20 -16.44
C GLY A 13 -21.64 -22.26 -15.92
N PRO A 14 -21.90 -20.95 -15.76
CA PRO A 14 -20.88 -19.90 -15.84
C PRO A 14 -20.32 -19.40 -14.49
N ARG A 15 -19.19 -18.67 -14.59
CA ARG A 15 -18.71 -17.61 -13.68
C ARG A 15 -18.64 -17.94 -12.18
N GLY A 16 -17.44 -18.32 -11.75
CA GLY A 16 -16.96 -18.09 -10.39
C GLY A 16 -15.84 -17.06 -10.40
N SER A 17 -16.18 -15.79 -10.23
CA SER A 17 -15.23 -14.73 -9.88
C SER A 17 -14.58 -15.05 -8.53
N THR A 18 -13.32 -14.63 -8.40
CA THR A 18 -12.59 -14.37 -7.15
C THR A 18 -12.47 -15.55 -6.17
N ALA A 19 -11.43 -16.36 -6.36
CA ALA A 19 -10.74 -17.01 -5.24
C ALA A 19 -9.61 -16.08 -4.75
N MET A 20 -9.95 -15.08 -3.93
CA MET A 20 -8.99 -14.42 -3.03
C MET A 20 -9.19 -15.00 -1.65
N ASP A 21 -8.57 -16.14 -1.42
CA ASP A 21 -8.41 -16.81 -0.12
C ASP A 21 -7.01 -17.45 -0.25
N ARG A 22 -5.98 -17.21 0.57
CA ARG A 22 -5.92 -17.20 2.03
C ARG A 22 -4.66 -16.46 2.45
N GLY A 23 -4.83 -15.30 3.05
CA GLY A 23 -3.71 -14.55 3.62
C GLY A 23 -4.16 -13.52 4.63
N ARG A 24 -5.33 -13.70 5.23
CA ARG A 24 -5.86 -12.79 6.24
C ARG A 24 -5.15 -13.07 7.56
N ARG A 25 -3.89 -12.63 7.64
CA ARG A 25 -3.21 -12.37 8.91
C ARG A 25 -4.06 -11.35 9.65
N MET A 26 -4.85 -11.85 10.59
CA MET A 26 -5.37 -11.10 11.73
C MET A 26 -4.18 -10.44 12.45
N LEU A 27 -3.91 -9.17 12.16
CA LEU A 27 -3.03 -8.29 12.93
C LEU A 27 -3.45 -6.83 12.63
N GLY A 28 -4.24 -6.27 13.55
CA GLY A 28 -4.26 -4.83 13.87
C GLY A 28 -5.10 -3.92 12.97
N VAL A 29 -6.29 -3.55 13.45
CA VAL A 29 -7.10 -2.39 12.99
C VAL A 29 -6.45 -1.07 13.46
N TRP A 30 -5.13 -0.94 13.40
CA TRP A 30 -4.38 0.24 13.87
C TRP A 30 -3.53 0.89 12.76
N GLY A 31 -3.49 0.28 11.57
CA GLY A 31 -2.69 0.75 10.44
C GLY A 31 -3.50 1.49 9.37
N MET A 32 -2.79 1.99 8.36
CA MET A 32 -3.36 2.54 7.14
C MET A 32 -4.27 1.52 6.42
N GLU A 33 -5.32 1.96 5.75
CA GLU A 33 -6.24 1.09 5.00
C GLU A 33 -5.53 0.29 3.88
N GLN A 34 -5.95 -0.96 3.65
CA GLN A 34 -5.24 -1.87 2.71
C GLN A 34 -5.12 -1.30 1.30
N LYS A 35 -6.19 -0.68 0.76
CA LYS A 35 -6.15 -0.04 -0.57
C LYS A 35 -5.08 1.05 -0.68
N HIS A 36 -4.88 1.82 0.39
CA HIS A 36 -3.87 2.87 0.44
C HIS A 36 -2.46 2.26 0.55
N GLN A 37 -2.28 1.22 1.36
CA GLN A 37 -1.01 0.50 1.44
C GLN A 37 -0.61 -0.12 0.09
N GLU A 38 -1.56 -0.71 -0.62
CA GLU A 38 -1.32 -1.27 -1.95
C GLU A 38 -0.95 -0.20 -2.96
N ALA A 39 -1.61 0.96 -2.93
CA ALA A 39 -1.27 2.09 -3.79
C ALA A 39 0.17 2.58 -3.52
N LEU A 40 0.57 2.71 -2.26
CA LEU A 40 1.94 3.06 -1.88
C LEU A 40 2.95 2.00 -2.35
N LYS A 41 2.63 0.70 -2.23
CA LYS A 41 3.51 -0.38 -2.69
C LYS A 41 3.68 -0.39 -4.21
N LYS A 42 2.58 -0.27 -4.96
CA LYS A 42 2.59 -0.25 -6.44
C LYS A 42 3.40 0.93 -6.98
N ASN A 43 3.25 2.10 -6.35
CA ASN A 43 3.90 3.33 -6.80
C ASN A 43 5.23 3.61 -6.09
N ARG A 44 5.71 2.70 -5.24
CA ARG A 44 6.83 2.92 -4.30
C ARG A 44 8.06 3.50 -4.97
N VAL A 45 8.50 2.93 -6.09
CA VAL A 45 9.73 3.34 -6.78
C VAL A 45 9.57 4.73 -7.40
N VAL A 46 8.39 5.02 -7.98
CA VAL A 46 8.09 6.32 -8.59
C VAL A 46 8.05 7.41 -7.51
N LEU A 47 7.30 7.15 -6.43
CA LEU A 47 7.23 8.03 -5.28
C LEU A 47 8.62 8.26 -4.68
N ALA A 48 9.42 7.20 -4.47
CA ALA A 48 10.75 7.34 -3.91
C ALA A 48 11.72 8.19 -4.76
N LYS A 49 11.49 8.30 -6.08
CA LYS A 49 12.32 9.13 -6.97
C LYS A 49 11.85 10.57 -7.05
N GLN A 50 10.55 10.82 -6.91
CA GLN A 50 9.94 12.13 -7.18
C GLN A 50 9.61 12.91 -5.90
N LEU A 51 9.54 12.24 -4.74
CA LEU A 51 9.20 12.89 -3.48
C LEU A 51 10.29 13.85 -3.00
N LEU A 52 9.89 15.09 -2.75
CA LEU A 52 10.66 16.09 -2.03
C LEU A 52 10.41 15.92 -0.53
N LEU A 53 11.26 15.11 0.12
CA LEU A 53 11.00 14.67 1.50
C LEU A 53 11.14 15.78 2.53
N SER A 54 12.04 16.73 2.32
CA SER A 54 12.36 17.76 3.31
C SER A 54 11.13 18.59 3.70
N GLU A 55 10.43 19.14 2.71
CA GLU A 55 9.19 19.92 2.86
C GLU A 55 8.04 19.03 3.35
N LEU A 56 7.94 17.82 2.81
CA LEU A 56 6.88 16.89 3.17
C LEU A 56 6.95 16.45 4.64
N LEU A 57 8.15 16.20 5.19
CA LEU A 57 8.31 15.85 6.59
C LEU A 57 7.93 17.01 7.51
N GLU A 58 8.19 18.25 7.11
CA GLU A 58 7.82 19.43 7.91
C GLU A 58 6.31 19.54 8.04
N HIS A 59 5.56 19.48 6.93
CA HIS A 59 4.10 19.51 6.96
C HIS A 59 3.47 18.30 7.67
N LEU A 60 4.10 17.13 7.60
CA LEU A 60 3.59 15.94 8.31
C LEU A 60 3.91 15.97 9.81
N LEU A 61 4.98 16.67 10.23
CA LEU A 61 5.26 16.94 11.64
C LEU A 61 4.21 17.91 12.21
N GLU A 62 3.88 18.97 11.48
CA GLU A 62 2.84 19.94 11.88
C GLU A 62 1.46 19.29 12.07
N LYS A 63 1.17 18.24 11.29
CA LYS A 63 -0.09 17.48 11.38
C LYS A 63 -0.04 16.31 12.38
N ASP A 64 1.04 16.19 13.16
CA ASP A 64 1.29 15.07 14.09
C ASP A 64 1.19 13.67 13.46
N ILE A 65 1.39 13.58 12.13
CA ILE A 65 1.35 12.30 11.39
C ILE A 65 2.65 11.54 11.56
N ILE A 66 3.76 12.26 11.65
CA ILE A 66 5.07 11.71 11.96
C ILE A 66 5.63 12.40 13.20
N THR A 67 6.53 11.72 13.92
CA THR A 67 7.20 12.30 15.09
C THR A 67 8.60 12.79 14.71
N LEU A 68 9.17 13.69 15.51
CA LEU A 68 10.56 14.16 15.34
C LEU A 68 11.55 12.99 15.29
N GLU A 69 11.38 12.00 16.16
CA GLU A 69 12.19 10.77 16.17
C GLU A 69 12.17 10.04 14.81
N MET A 70 11.02 9.96 14.13
CA MET A 70 10.98 9.38 12.78
C MET A 70 11.73 10.22 11.77
N ARG A 71 11.60 11.55 11.86
CA ARG A 71 12.29 12.46 10.96
C ARG A 71 13.78 12.21 11.03
N GLU A 72 14.31 12.08 12.25
CA GLU A 72 15.72 11.75 12.51
C GLU A 72 16.10 10.37 11.96
N LEU A 73 15.28 9.33 12.21
CA LEU A 73 15.50 7.99 11.68
C LEU A 73 15.53 7.95 10.15
N ILE A 74 14.65 8.72 9.51
CA ILE A 74 14.58 8.87 8.06
C ILE A 74 15.83 9.61 7.57
N GLN A 75 16.15 10.76 8.16
CA GLN A 75 17.29 11.60 7.77
C GLN A 75 18.65 10.92 8.00
N ALA A 76 18.73 9.99 8.96
CA ALA A 76 19.91 9.16 9.18
C ALA A 76 20.25 8.23 8.01
N LYS A 77 19.31 7.98 7.09
CA LYS A 77 19.59 7.22 5.86
C LYS A 77 20.40 8.06 4.88
N VAL A 78 21.39 7.43 4.25
CA VAL A 78 22.23 8.06 3.22
C VAL A 78 21.47 8.11 1.89
N GLY A 79 21.28 9.33 1.39
CA GLY A 79 20.69 9.63 0.07
C GLY A 79 19.18 9.77 0.09
N SER A 80 18.66 10.74 -0.68
CA SER A 80 17.24 11.09 -0.74
C SER A 80 16.34 9.91 -1.08
N PHE A 81 16.75 9.04 -2.01
CA PHE A 81 15.99 7.85 -2.36
C PHE A 81 15.80 6.91 -1.16
N SER A 82 16.86 6.62 -0.41
CA SER A 82 16.82 5.75 0.77
C SER A 82 15.92 6.35 1.87
N GLN A 83 16.02 7.67 2.07
CA GLN A 83 15.17 8.40 3.01
C GLN A 83 13.70 8.29 2.60
N ASN A 84 13.38 8.50 1.32
CA ASN A 84 12.01 8.39 0.78
C ASN A 84 11.44 6.98 0.96
N VAL A 85 12.27 5.96 0.69
CA VAL A 85 11.90 4.55 0.87
C VAL A 85 11.60 4.23 2.34
N GLU A 86 12.40 4.75 3.27
CA GLU A 86 12.18 4.58 4.71
C GLU A 86 10.90 5.27 5.16
N PHE A 87 10.65 6.50 4.71
CA PHE A 87 9.40 7.20 4.96
C PHE A 87 8.18 6.39 4.48
N LEU A 88 8.21 5.91 3.23
CA LEU A 88 7.13 5.09 2.65
C LEU A 88 6.92 3.75 3.38
N ASN A 89 7.93 3.23 4.09
CA ASN A 89 7.79 2.06 4.96
C ASN A 89 7.12 2.36 6.30
N LEU A 90 7.33 3.58 6.81
CA LEU A 90 6.83 4.00 8.10
C LEU A 90 5.40 4.53 8.02
N LEU A 91 5.03 5.17 6.91
CA LEU A 91 3.72 5.79 6.70
C LEU A 91 2.54 4.82 6.92
N PRO A 92 2.56 3.55 6.44
CA PRO A 92 1.48 2.59 6.71
C PRO A 92 1.24 2.26 8.19
N LYS A 93 2.26 2.45 9.03
CA LYS A 93 2.22 2.14 10.47
C LYS A 93 1.60 3.27 11.30
N ARG A 94 1.38 4.44 10.70
CA ARG A 94 0.91 5.65 11.39
C ARG A 94 -0.60 5.75 11.54
N GLY A 95 -1.34 4.83 10.92
CA GLY A 95 -2.78 4.73 11.05
C GLY A 95 -3.54 5.24 9.81
N PRO A 96 -4.88 5.26 9.89
CA PRO A 96 -5.75 5.50 8.74
C PRO A 96 -5.64 6.92 8.16
N HIS A 97 -5.39 7.93 9.01
CA HIS A 97 -5.31 9.34 8.59
C HIS A 97 -4.01 9.72 7.87
N ALA A 98 -2.96 8.91 8.04
CA ALA A 98 -1.63 9.20 7.50
C ALA A 98 -1.62 9.30 5.97
N PHE A 99 -2.45 8.50 5.29
CA PHE A 99 -2.54 8.54 3.83
C PHE A 99 -3.18 9.84 3.33
N GLY A 100 -4.29 10.26 3.96
CA GLY A 100 -4.99 11.48 3.57
C GLY A 100 -4.12 12.71 3.78
N ALA A 101 -3.49 12.83 4.96
CA ALA A 101 -2.57 13.91 5.24
C ALA A 101 -1.38 13.94 4.27
N PHE A 102 -0.83 12.77 3.92
CA PHE A 102 0.21 12.66 2.87
C PHE A 102 -0.29 13.14 1.51
N CYS A 103 -1.50 12.80 1.09
CA CYS A 103 -2.04 13.30 -0.18
C CYS A 103 -2.26 14.82 -0.16
N GLU A 104 -2.71 15.37 0.97
CA GLU A 104 -2.87 16.82 1.15
C GLU A 104 -1.53 17.57 1.08
N THR A 105 -0.43 16.99 1.53
CA THR A 105 0.89 17.61 1.40
C THR A 105 1.44 17.56 -0.03
N LEU A 106 1.01 16.60 -0.85
CA LEU A 106 1.40 16.52 -2.26
C LEU A 106 0.61 17.45 -3.18
N TYR A 107 -0.64 17.74 -2.82
CA TYR A 107 -1.53 18.62 -3.58
C TYR A 107 -2.08 19.72 -2.66
N PRO A 108 -1.24 20.65 -2.20
CA PRO A 108 -1.73 21.83 -1.48
C PRO A 108 -2.67 22.58 -2.41
N ARG A 109 -3.91 22.80 -1.95
CA ARG A 109 -4.89 23.62 -2.66
C ARG A 109 -4.51 25.08 -2.66
#